data_AF-A0AAD5Q085-F1
#
_entry.id   AF-A0AAD5Q085-F1
#
_cell.length_a   1.000
_cell.length_b   1.000
_cell.length_c   1.000
_cell.angle_alpha   90.00
_cell.angle_beta   90.00
_cell.angle_gamma   90.00
#
_symmetry.space_group_name_H-M   'P 1'
#
loop_
_entity.id
_entity.type
_entity.pdbx_description
1 polymer ?
#
loop_
_entity_poly.entity_id
_entity_poly.type
_entity_poly.pdbx_seq_one_letter_code
_entity_poly.pdbx_strand_id
1 'polypeptide(L)'
;MRLLVGFALVSLAVGSTFFPTEKDEVDLVSTNQNDKMSGRIAVPPPNNLPPIRNGGIVNAAPILNPVAAPIVNNGPVGALVSGGASQVFFSPVRINIDQSSQLYVPPGTDGRITVLLKNDGVGDFFLLSGGDDKNFFLQFDYAQIQLGPGQTLAVPGRIRVPPYANNVVSTLTIIVQRRTDNAISRRQVYIRTKSEPGEKWAPWCTIRTVTRCDSYLDESICSSRYWNMRAEIQDTEAGLLSVSIKPDGRFLGEDFIVGTNESIAVEQSVSCCTTGVDITAVDVRGNTATCRADQYSIYLSSGDVAAITLGVLLLILLLVIIILAICRCCRRRKERSIKTAPIPRSKKDQA
;
A
#
# COMPACT_ATOMS: atom_id res chain seq x y z
N MET A 1 -59.41 -30.77 3.33
CA MET A 1 -58.49 -31.82 2.85
C MET A 1 -57.79 -31.30 1.59
N ARG A 2 -56.44 -31.21 1.64
CA ARG A 2 -55.47 -30.90 0.57
C ARG A 2 -55.64 -29.59 -0.24
N LEU A 3 -55.04 -28.51 0.25
CA LEU A 3 -54.55 -27.39 -0.57
C LEU A 3 -53.03 -27.57 -0.76
N LEU A 4 -52.61 -27.94 -1.96
CA LEU A 4 -51.20 -27.97 -2.38
C LEU A 4 -50.73 -26.52 -2.59
N VAL A 5 -49.86 -26.05 -1.71
CA VAL A 5 -49.13 -24.80 -1.87
C VAL A 5 -47.83 -25.13 -2.61
N GLY A 6 -47.80 -24.86 -3.92
CA GLY A 6 -46.56 -24.89 -4.70
C GLY A 6 -45.71 -23.67 -4.35
N PHE A 7 -44.72 -23.86 -3.48
CA PHE A 7 -43.59 -22.96 -3.34
C PHE A 7 -42.67 -23.17 -4.55
N ALA A 8 -42.71 -22.25 -5.51
CA ALA A 8 -41.65 -22.14 -6.52
C ALA A 8 -40.46 -21.41 -5.86
N LEU A 9 -39.44 -22.19 -5.50
CA LEU A 9 -38.10 -21.70 -5.20
C LEU A 9 -37.54 -21.09 -6.49
N VAL A 10 -37.46 -19.76 -6.55
CA VAL A 10 -36.62 -19.07 -7.53
C VAL A 10 -35.23 -18.97 -6.92
N SER A 11 -34.36 -19.92 -7.26
CA SER A 11 -32.92 -19.78 -7.08
C SER A 11 -32.42 -18.69 -8.02
N LEU A 12 -32.15 -17.49 -7.49
CA LEU A 12 -31.28 -16.53 -8.14
C LEU A 12 -29.85 -16.81 -7.66
N ALA A 13 -29.17 -17.72 -8.37
CA ALA A 13 -27.73 -17.81 -8.34
C ALA A 13 -27.19 -16.63 -9.16
N VAL A 14 -26.84 -15.53 -8.50
CA VAL A 14 -26.02 -14.47 -9.10
C VAL A 14 -24.57 -14.83 -8.81
N GLY A 15 -24.03 -15.72 -9.65
CA GLY A 15 -22.60 -15.90 -9.77
C GLY A 15 -22.04 -14.79 -10.66
N SER A 16 -21.48 -13.75 -10.05
CA SER A 16 -20.69 -12.73 -10.75
C SER A 16 -19.21 -12.98 -10.46
N THR A 17 -18.65 -14.04 -11.03
CA THR A 17 -17.21 -14.16 -11.27
C THR A 17 -16.94 -13.65 -12.67
N PHE A 18 -16.60 -12.37 -12.78
CA PHE A 18 -16.03 -11.79 -13.99
C PHE A 18 -14.52 -11.98 -13.93
N PHE A 19 -14.02 -13.01 -14.63
CA PHE A 19 -12.64 -13.13 -15.09
C PHE A 19 -12.69 -13.29 -16.61
N PRO A 20 -12.00 -12.45 -17.41
CA PRO A 20 -11.83 -12.72 -18.82
C PRO A 20 -10.68 -13.72 -19.04
N THR A 21 -11.00 -14.85 -19.66
CA THR A 21 -10.05 -15.80 -20.26
C THR A 21 -9.56 -15.29 -21.62
N GLU A 22 -8.24 -15.17 -21.74
CA GLU A 22 -7.42 -15.90 -22.73
C GLU A 22 -8.00 -16.08 -24.15
N LYS A 23 -7.34 -15.46 -25.13
CA LYS A 23 -7.36 -15.88 -26.53
C LYS A 23 -5.94 -16.27 -26.93
N ASP A 24 -5.74 -17.57 -27.05
CA ASP A 24 -4.68 -18.16 -27.86
C ASP A 24 -5.00 -17.93 -29.35
N GLU A 25 -4.00 -17.46 -30.09
CA GLU A 25 -3.92 -17.67 -31.53
C GLU A 25 -2.52 -18.23 -31.82
N VAL A 26 -2.47 -19.55 -31.95
CA VAL A 26 -1.34 -20.33 -32.46
C VAL A 26 -1.55 -20.48 -33.95
N ASP A 27 -0.71 -19.83 -34.76
CA ASP A 27 -0.52 -20.16 -36.16
C ASP A 27 0.86 -20.81 -36.34
N LEU A 28 0.85 -22.06 -36.80
CA LEU A 28 2.00 -22.85 -37.23
C LEU A 28 1.86 -23.13 -38.72
N VAL A 29 2.70 -22.52 -39.57
CA VAL A 29 3.11 -23.00 -40.91
C VAL A 29 4.49 -22.40 -41.21
N SER A 30 5.60 -23.13 -41.07
CA SER A 30 6.28 -24.02 -42.03
C SER A 30 7.28 -23.36 -43.01
N THR A 31 8.54 -23.78 -42.84
CA THR A 31 9.60 -24.14 -43.83
C THR A 31 10.37 -23.10 -44.67
N ASN A 32 11.71 -23.26 -44.53
CA ASN A 32 12.83 -23.03 -45.48
C ASN A 32 13.12 -21.57 -45.87
N GLN A 33 14.36 -21.08 -45.95
CA GLN A 33 15.50 -21.68 -46.63
C GLN A 33 16.80 -20.95 -46.25
N ASN A 34 17.90 -21.71 -46.21
CA ASN A 34 19.33 -21.36 -46.20
C ASN A 34 19.73 -19.89 -46.50
N ASP A 35 20.67 -19.36 -45.70
CA ASP A 35 21.94 -18.98 -46.33
C ASP A 35 23.16 -18.97 -45.40
N LYS A 36 24.27 -19.32 -46.03
CA LYS A 36 25.61 -19.65 -45.55
C LYS A 36 26.43 -18.36 -45.42
N MET A 37 27.21 -18.17 -44.33
CA MET A 37 28.60 -17.70 -44.49
C MET A 37 29.47 -17.85 -43.23
N SER A 38 30.66 -18.39 -43.49
CA SER A 38 31.82 -18.63 -42.62
C SER A 38 32.31 -17.45 -41.79
N GLY A 39 32.89 -17.77 -40.62
CA GLY A 39 33.80 -16.88 -39.90
C GLY A 39 34.41 -17.53 -38.65
N ARG A 40 35.40 -18.41 -38.82
CA ARG A 40 36.30 -18.86 -37.74
C ARG A 40 37.29 -17.75 -37.40
N ILE A 41 37.44 -17.35 -36.13
CA ILE A 41 38.71 -16.80 -35.60
C ILE A 41 38.97 -17.30 -34.17
N ALA A 42 40.25 -17.57 -33.94
CA ALA A 42 40.91 -18.33 -32.88
C ALA A 42 40.88 -17.73 -31.47
N VAL A 43 41.05 -18.66 -30.52
CA VAL A 43 41.44 -18.49 -29.11
C VAL A 43 42.95 -18.18 -29.01
N PRO A 44 43.38 -17.33 -28.06
CA PRO A 44 44.69 -17.42 -27.44
C PRO A 44 44.62 -17.79 -25.93
N PRO A 45 45.61 -18.54 -25.37
CA PRO A 45 45.62 -18.99 -23.98
C PRO A 45 46.61 -18.13 -23.13
N PRO A 46 46.97 -18.51 -21.87
CA PRO A 46 46.61 -17.80 -20.65
C PRO A 46 47.79 -17.01 -20.03
N ASN A 47 47.52 -15.86 -19.40
CA ASN A 47 48.52 -15.13 -18.63
C ASN A 47 48.35 -15.37 -17.13
N ASN A 48 49.42 -15.91 -16.54
CA ASN A 48 49.64 -16.13 -15.12
C ASN A 48 49.62 -14.81 -14.33
N LEU A 49 48.87 -14.77 -13.23
CA LEU A 49 49.00 -13.76 -12.18
C LEU A 49 49.34 -14.45 -10.84
N PRO A 50 50.21 -13.84 -10.01
CA PRO A 50 50.76 -14.45 -8.79
C PRO A 50 49.76 -14.46 -7.61
N PRO A 51 50.00 -15.30 -6.58
CA PRO A 51 49.03 -15.53 -5.51
C PRO A 51 48.92 -14.35 -4.53
N ILE A 52 47.68 -14.01 -4.19
CA ILE A 52 47.33 -13.02 -3.17
C ILE A 52 47.61 -13.61 -1.77
N ARG A 53 48.35 -12.85 -0.96
CA ARG A 53 48.60 -13.09 0.47
C ARG A 53 47.28 -13.06 1.26
N ASN A 54 47.00 -14.14 2.00
CA ASN A 54 45.96 -14.19 3.02
C ASN A 54 46.25 -13.18 4.15
N GLY A 55 45.32 -12.25 4.37
CA GLY A 55 45.23 -11.42 5.56
C GLY A 55 43.90 -11.68 6.27
N GLY A 56 43.97 -12.14 7.52
CA GLY A 56 43.01 -11.90 8.60
C GLY A 56 41.55 -12.28 8.39
N ILE A 57 41.18 -13.49 8.83
CA ILE A 57 39.80 -13.85 9.15
C ILE A 57 39.46 -13.20 10.51
N VAL A 58 38.60 -12.17 10.52
CA VAL A 58 37.85 -11.79 11.71
C VAL A 58 36.46 -12.38 11.60
N ASN A 59 36.16 -13.32 12.51
CA ASN A 59 34.88 -14.01 12.62
C ASN A 59 33.74 -13.01 12.85
N ALA A 60 32.79 -12.94 11.92
CA ALA A 60 31.48 -12.33 12.17
C ALA A 60 30.59 -13.37 12.86
N ALA A 61 30.15 -13.07 14.09
CA ALA A 61 29.15 -13.87 14.79
C ALA A 61 27.76 -13.67 14.15
N PRO A 62 26.87 -14.68 14.17
CA PRO A 62 25.53 -14.55 13.61
C PRO A 62 24.63 -13.71 14.53
N ILE A 63 23.92 -12.74 13.95
CA ILE A 63 22.92 -11.92 14.65
C ILE A 63 21.62 -12.71 14.75
N LEU A 64 21.21 -13.03 15.98
CA LEU A 64 19.88 -13.59 16.30
C LEU A 64 18.82 -12.48 16.21
N ASN A 65 17.72 -12.76 15.50
CA ASN A 65 16.50 -11.96 15.52
C ASN A 65 15.81 -12.06 16.89
N PRO A 66 15.48 -10.96 17.58
CA PRO A 66 14.58 -11.02 18.72
C PRO A 66 13.11 -11.02 18.24
N VAL A 67 12.41 -12.11 18.55
CA VAL A 67 10.95 -12.21 18.47
C VAL A 67 10.35 -11.36 19.60
N ALA A 68 9.47 -10.42 19.26
CA ALA A 68 8.77 -9.58 20.21
C ALA A 68 7.74 -10.40 21.00
N ALA A 69 7.82 -10.37 22.34
CA ALA A 69 6.78 -10.86 23.23
C ALA A 69 5.99 -9.67 23.82
N PRO A 70 4.68 -9.83 24.11
CA PRO A 70 3.84 -8.74 24.61
C PRO A 70 4.11 -8.46 26.09
N ILE A 71 4.29 -7.17 26.43
CA ILE A 71 4.52 -6.69 27.80
C ILE A 71 3.15 -6.49 28.49
N VAL A 72 2.89 -7.26 29.55
CA VAL A 72 1.78 -7.02 30.50
C VAL A 72 2.36 -6.33 31.74
N ASN A 73 1.83 -5.17 32.11
CA ASN A 73 2.37 -4.32 33.17
C ASN A 73 1.42 -4.31 34.39
N ASN A 74 1.82 -4.95 35.50
CA ASN A 74 1.07 -4.96 36.76
C ASN A 74 1.99 -4.69 37.98
N GLY A 75 2.02 -3.44 38.46
CA GLY A 75 2.26 -3.07 39.88
C GLY A 75 3.67 -3.22 40.50
N PRO A 76 3.91 -2.74 41.75
CA PRO A 76 4.62 -1.47 41.95
C PRO A 76 5.88 -1.49 42.87
N VAL A 77 6.66 -0.40 42.76
CA VAL A 77 7.74 0.19 43.61
C VAL A 77 8.83 -0.73 44.22
N GLY A 78 10.08 -0.49 43.80
CA GLY A 78 11.25 -0.61 44.69
C GLY A 78 12.29 -1.68 44.34
N ALA A 79 13.05 -1.50 43.26
CA ALA A 79 14.40 -2.06 43.13
C ALA A 79 15.18 -1.33 42.02
N LEU A 80 16.29 -0.70 42.39
CA LEU A 80 17.34 -0.27 41.45
C LEU A 80 17.99 -1.52 40.86
N VAL A 81 17.50 -1.97 39.71
CA VAL A 81 18.21 -2.91 38.86
C VAL A 81 18.81 -2.08 37.74
N SER A 82 20.15 -1.91 37.75
CA SER A 82 20.89 -1.41 36.59
C SER A 82 20.88 -2.49 35.50
N GLY A 83 19.72 -2.71 34.90
CA GLY A 83 19.59 -3.42 33.64
C GLY A 83 19.98 -2.44 32.56
N GLY A 84 21.12 -2.68 31.90
CA GLY A 84 21.48 -2.01 30.67
C GLY A 84 20.45 -2.34 29.60
N ALA A 85 19.34 -1.59 29.58
CA ALA A 85 18.54 -1.48 28.40
C ALA A 85 19.46 -0.90 27.33
N SER A 86 19.81 -1.69 26.32
CA SER A 86 20.32 -1.14 25.07
C SER A 86 19.25 -0.19 24.56
N GLN A 87 19.38 1.08 24.93
CA GLN A 87 18.60 2.17 24.38
C GLN A 87 18.96 2.17 22.89
N VAL A 88 18.04 1.70 22.04
CA VAL A 88 18.18 1.81 20.60
C VAL A 88 18.04 3.31 20.31
N PHE A 89 19.17 4.00 20.19
CA PHE A 89 19.16 5.38 19.75
C PHE A 89 18.81 5.39 18.27
N PHE A 90 17.65 5.94 17.93
CA PHE A 90 17.32 6.26 16.54
C PHE A 90 18.16 7.47 16.13
N SER A 91 18.84 7.38 14.99
CA SER A 91 19.56 8.55 14.49
C SER A 91 18.54 9.61 14.08
N PRO A 92 18.81 10.90 14.37
CA PRO A 92 17.89 11.99 14.03
C PRO A 92 17.90 12.35 12.53
N VAL A 93 18.56 11.55 11.70
CA VAL A 93 18.69 11.81 10.27
C VAL A 93 17.57 11.12 9.50
N ARG A 94 16.73 11.89 8.83
CA ARG A 94 15.77 11.37 7.85
C ARG A 94 16.46 11.13 6.51
N ILE A 95 16.15 9.98 5.90
CA ILE A 95 16.73 9.55 4.62
C ILE A 95 15.63 9.56 3.56
N ASN A 96 15.69 10.55 2.66
CA ASN A 96 14.77 10.65 1.53
C ASN A 96 15.50 10.34 0.23
N ILE A 97 14.76 9.96 -0.83
CA ILE A 97 15.32 9.73 -2.16
C ILE A 97 14.91 10.91 -3.04
N ASP A 98 15.88 11.48 -3.74
CA ASP A 98 15.64 12.58 -4.66
C ASP A 98 14.84 12.09 -5.88
N GLN A 99 13.95 12.94 -6.39
CA GLN A 99 13.13 12.66 -7.57
C GLN A 99 13.97 12.42 -8.84
N SER A 100 15.19 12.95 -8.91
CA SER A 100 16.09 12.72 -10.04
C SER A 100 16.77 11.34 -10.00
N SER A 101 16.51 10.52 -8.98
CA SER A 101 17.14 9.21 -8.82
C SER A 101 16.59 8.20 -9.82
N GLN A 102 17.49 7.44 -10.43
CA GLN A 102 17.16 6.37 -11.38
C GLN A 102 16.90 5.07 -10.61
N LEU A 103 15.63 4.79 -10.31
CA LEU A 103 15.22 3.52 -9.69
C LEU A 103 14.88 2.44 -10.73
N TYR A 104 14.79 2.81 -12.00
CA TYR A 104 14.70 1.90 -13.15
C TYR A 104 16.02 1.97 -13.92
N VAL A 105 16.83 0.92 -13.86
CA VAL A 105 18.17 0.86 -14.45
C VAL A 105 18.26 -0.36 -15.36
N PRO A 106 18.15 -0.21 -16.70
CA PRO A 106 18.15 -1.33 -17.63
C PRO A 106 19.39 -2.24 -17.52
N PRO A 107 19.30 -3.51 -17.92
CA PRO A 107 20.39 -4.46 -17.80
C PRO A 107 21.59 -4.04 -18.66
N GLY A 108 22.79 -4.11 -18.10
CA GLY A 108 24.02 -3.70 -18.78
C GLY A 108 24.28 -2.19 -18.77
N THR A 109 23.49 -1.41 -18.03
CA THR A 109 23.66 0.04 -17.88
C THR A 109 24.08 0.43 -16.46
N ASP A 110 24.68 1.62 -16.36
CA ASP A 110 25.00 2.26 -15.09
C ASP A 110 23.89 3.27 -14.75
N GLY A 111 23.53 3.36 -13.47
CA GLY A 111 22.52 4.27 -12.95
C GLY A 111 23.02 5.10 -11.76
N ARG A 112 22.23 6.10 -11.36
CA ARG A 112 22.50 6.94 -10.19
C ARG A 112 21.31 7.05 -9.27
N ILE A 113 21.56 6.97 -7.97
CA ILE A 113 20.60 7.28 -6.91
C ILE A 113 21.14 8.44 -6.09
N THR A 114 20.30 9.41 -5.75
CA THR A 114 20.67 10.54 -4.90
C THR A 114 19.85 10.48 -3.62
N VAL A 115 20.53 10.40 -2.48
CA VAL A 115 19.87 10.41 -1.17
C VAL A 115 19.90 11.82 -0.58
N LEU A 116 18.77 12.27 -0.05
CA LEU A 116 18.61 13.54 0.66
C LEU A 116 18.60 13.25 2.15
N LEU A 117 19.66 13.64 2.83
CA LEU A 117 19.88 13.41 4.25
C LEU A 117 19.59 14.70 5.01
N LYS A 118 18.58 14.68 5.89
CA LYS A 118 18.24 15.84 6.73
C LYS A 118 18.41 15.50 8.20
N ASN A 119 19.20 16.28 8.92
CA ASN A 119 19.40 16.11 10.36
C ASN A 119 18.38 16.96 11.14
N ASP A 120 17.49 16.33 11.89
CA ASP A 120 16.52 17.02 12.75
C ASP A 120 16.96 17.12 14.22
N GLY A 121 18.16 16.62 14.52
CA GLY A 121 18.75 16.62 15.85
C GLY A 121 19.94 17.56 15.97
N VAL A 122 20.80 17.26 16.94
CA VAL A 122 22.05 17.99 17.15
C VAL A 122 23.04 17.67 16.03
N GLY A 123 23.89 18.63 15.68
CA GLY A 123 24.90 18.47 14.65
C GLY A 123 25.98 17.46 15.03
N ASP A 124 26.37 16.59 14.09
CA ASP A 124 27.37 15.55 14.31
C ASP A 124 27.98 15.06 12.98
N PHE A 125 28.93 14.13 13.09
CA PHE A 125 29.42 13.29 12.01
C PHE A 125 28.58 12.02 11.88
N PHE A 126 28.29 11.67 10.64
CA PHE A 126 27.54 10.47 10.29
C PHE A 126 28.33 9.63 9.29
N LEU A 127 28.23 8.31 9.45
CA LEU A 127 28.72 7.33 8.51
C LEU A 127 27.55 6.90 7.61
N LEU A 128 27.70 7.06 6.31
CA LEU A 128 26.73 6.65 5.30
C LEU A 128 27.23 5.38 4.63
N SER A 129 26.38 4.35 4.61
CA SER A 129 26.64 3.11 3.90
C SER A 129 25.38 2.62 3.19
N GLY A 130 25.59 1.78 2.18
CA GLY A 130 24.50 1.17 1.42
C GLY A 130 24.94 -0.18 0.89
N GLY A 131 24.00 -1.11 0.80
CA GLY A 131 24.19 -2.41 0.18
C GLY A 131 22.85 -2.97 -0.26
N ASP A 132 22.85 -3.72 -1.36
CA ASP A 132 21.65 -4.32 -1.94
C ASP A 132 21.82 -5.84 -2.11
N ASP A 133 20.71 -6.57 -2.09
CA ASP A 133 20.72 -8.05 -2.09
C ASP A 133 21.17 -8.67 -3.42
N LYS A 134 21.25 -7.88 -4.50
CA LYS A 134 21.76 -8.30 -5.81
C LYS A 134 23.11 -7.69 -6.18
N ASN A 135 23.72 -6.91 -5.29
CA ASN A 135 25.01 -6.22 -5.50
C ASN A 135 25.02 -5.32 -6.75
N PHE A 136 23.90 -4.67 -7.08
CA PHE A 136 23.84 -3.64 -8.13
C PHE A 136 24.35 -2.30 -7.60
N PHE A 137 24.17 -2.02 -6.32
CA PHE A 137 24.67 -0.79 -5.70
C PHE A 137 26.17 -0.93 -5.41
N LEU A 138 26.96 0.06 -5.85
CA LEU A 138 28.40 0.05 -5.66
C LEU A 138 28.81 0.78 -4.39
N GLN A 139 28.50 2.08 -4.33
CA GLN A 139 28.85 2.95 -3.22
C GLN A 139 28.21 4.34 -3.38
N PHE A 140 28.17 5.08 -2.27
CA PHE A 140 27.98 6.52 -2.27
C PHE A 140 29.28 7.26 -2.60
N ASP A 141 29.14 8.50 -3.07
CA ASP A 141 30.29 9.38 -3.33
C ASP A 141 30.99 9.83 -2.03
N TYR A 142 30.24 9.87 -0.92
CA TYR A 142 30.75 10.16 0.42
C TYR A 142 30.32 9.08 1.41
N ALA A 143 31.28 8.52 2.16
CA ALA A 143 31.01 7.56 3.23
C ALA A 143 30.92 8.20 4.63
N GLN A 144 31.47 9.42 4.77
CA GLN A 144 31.39 10.19 6.00
C GLN A 144 30.91 11.60 5.68
N ILE A 145 29.94 12.09 6.44
CA ILE A 145 29.34 13.40 6.26
C ILE A 145 29.24 14.11 7.61
N GLN A 146 29.22 15.44 7.57
CA GLN A 146 28.92 16.28 8.73
C GLN A 146 27.62 17.03 8.44
N LEU A 147 26.64 16.90 9.34
CA LEU A 147 25.35 17.59 9.20
C LEU A 147 25.08 18.37 10.48
N GLY A 148 24.95 19.70 10.35
CA GLY A 148 24.45 20.56 11.41
C GLY A 148 22.95 20.39 11.67
N PRO A 149 22.41 20.98 12.75
CA PRO A 149 20.98 20.95 13.03
C PRO A 149 20.17 21.57 11.90
N GLY A 150 19.13 20.86 11.43
CA GLY A 150 18.27 21.29 10.33
C GLY A 150 18.91 21.25 8.94
N GLN A 151 20.19 20.88 8.82
CA GLN A 151 20.88 20.84 7.55
C GLN A 151 20.42 19.66 6.69
N THR A 152 20.29 19.90 5.40
CA THR A 152 20.04 18.89 4.38
C THR A 152 21.24 18.76 3.44
N LEU A 153 21.65 17.54 3.11
CA LEU A 153 22.71 17.25 2.15
C LEU A 153 22.25 16.19 1.14
N ALA A 154 22.51 16.44 -0.14
CA ALA A 154 22.31 15.46 -1.20
C ALA A 154 23.61 14.66 -1.42
N VAL A 155 23.52 13.33 -1.37
CA VAL A 155 24.67 12.44 -1.62
C VAL A 155 24.34 11.50 -2.78
N PRO A 156 25.04 11.60 -3.92
CA PRO A 156 24.89 10.67 -5.01
C PRO A 156 25.52 9.30 -4.69
N GLY A 157 24.98 8.26 -5.30
CA GLY A 157 25.48 6.90 -5.28
C GLY A 157 25.38 6.25 -6.66
N ARG A 158 26.23 5.25 -6.89
CA ARG A 158 26.40 4.59 -8.19
C ARG A 158 25.77 3.21 -8.18
N ILE A 159 25.01 2.91 -9.23
CA ILE A 159 24.39 1.61 -9.49
C ILE A 159 24.98 1.06 -10.79
N ARG A 160 25.27 -0.24 -10.82
CA ARG A 160 25.68 -0.97 -12.02
C ARG A 160 24.89 -2.25 -12.13
N VAL A 161 24.08 -2.35 -13.17
CA VAL A 161 23.26 -3.54 -13.41
C VAL A 161 23.94 -4.43 -14.44
N PRO A 162 24.20 -5.72 -14.14
CA PRO A 162 24.83 -6.60 -15.09
C PRO A 162 23.88 -6.93 -16.27
N PRO A 163 24.40 -7.24 -17.48
CA PRO A 163 23.57 -7.48 -18.68
C PRO A 163 22.56 -8.63 -18.55
N TYR A 164 22.81 -9.59 -17.68
CA TYR A 164 21.96 -10.76 -17.48
C TYR A 164 20.79 -10.52 -16.52
N ALA A 165 20.78 -9.43 -15.75
CA ALA A 165 19.77 -9.16 -14.74
C ALA A 165 18.49 -8.58 -15.35
N ASN A 166 17.77 -9.37 -16.16
CA ASN A 166 16.51 -8.94 -16.78
C ASN A 166 15.33 -9.10 -15.81
N ASN A 167 14.49 -8.07 -15.69
CA ASN A 167 13.28 -8.08 -14.84
C ASN A 167 13.54 -8.47 -13.37
N VAL A 168 14.66 -8.03 -12.83
CA VAL A 168 15.07 -8.25 -11.44
C VAL A 168 14.73 -7.02 -10.61
N VAL A 169 14.30 -7.26 -9.37
CA VAL A 169 14.17 -6.23 -8.34
C VAL A 169 15.25 -6.49 -7.30
N SER A 170 16.06 -5.47 -7.02
CA SER A 170 17.04 -5.45 -5.93
C SER A 170 16.56 -4.50 -4.84
N THR A 171 16.78 -4.86 -3.58
CA THR A 171 16.43 -4.08 -2.40
C THR A 171 17.68 -3.46 -1.81
N LEU A 172 17.90 -2.18 -2.11
CA LEU A 172 18.97 -1.38 -1.53
C LEU A 172 18.58 -0.97 -0.10
N THR A 173 19.42 -1.31 0.86
CA THR A 173 19.33 -0.84 2.25
C THR A 173 20.38 0.23 2.49
N ILE A 174 19.93 1.43 2.85
CA ILE A 174 20.73 2.60 3.16
C ILE A 174 20.77 2.76 4.66
N ILE A 175 21.96 3.00 5.21
CA ILE A 175 22.19 3.13 6.65
C ILE A 175 22.95 4.43 6.89
N VAL A 176 22.42 5.26 7.79
CA VAL A 176 23.12 6.43 8.32
C VAL A 176 23.33 6.22 9.80
N GLN A 177 24.59 6.16 10.21
CA GLN A 177 24.98 5.91 11.59
C GLN A 177 25.65 7.16 12.17
N ARG A 178 25.13 7.67 13.28
CA ARG A 178 25.76 8.77 14.03
C ARG A 178 27.01 8.27 14.75
N ARG A 179 28.11 9.01 14.66
CA ARG A 179 29.41 8.58 15.17
C ARG A 179 29.49 8.54 16.71
N THR A 180 28.85 9.48 17.39
CA THR A 180 29.00 9.64 18.85
C THR A 180 28.38 8.52 19.66
N ASP A 181 27.20 8.03 19.28
CA ASP A 181 26.45 7.03 20.04
C ASP A 181 25.92 5.87 19.20
N ASN A 182 26.39 5.75 17.94
CA ASN A 182 26.00 4.70 17.01
C ASN A 182 24.49 4.63 16.73
N ALA A 183 23.77 5.73 16.91
CA ALA A 183 22.37 5.80 16.52
C ALA A 183 22.22 5.55 15.02
N ILE A 184 21.21 4.78 14.60
CA ILE A 184 21.05 4.34 13.21
C ILE A 184 19.72 4.81 12.63
N SER A 185 19.76 5.33 11.41
CA SER A 185 18.62 5.52 10.52
C SER A 185 18.74 4.55 9.36
N ARG A 186 17.63 3.95 8.94
CA ARG A 186 17.60 2.97 7.84
C ARG A 186 16.54 3.34 6.82
N ARG A 187 16.86 3.16 5.55
CA ARG A 187 15.91 3.29 4.44
C ARG A 187 16.07 2.15 3.45
N GLN A 188 14.96 1.65 2.93
CA GLN A 188 14.97 0.64 1.87
C GLN A 188 14.42 1.20 0.58
N VAL A 189 15.00 0.80 -0.54
CA VAL A 189 14.66 1.27 -1.89
C VAL A 189 14.71 0.09 -2.86
N TYR A 190 13.70 -0.02 -3.72
CA TYR A 190 13.73 -0.96 -4.83
C TYR A 190 14.44 -0.35 -6.05
N ILE A 191 15.41 -1.10 -6.57
CA ILE A 191 16.06 -0.87 -7.86
C ILE A 191 15.53 -1.93 -8.82
N ARG A 192 14.92 -1.49 -9.92
CA ARG A 192 14.33 -2.38 -10.93
C ARG A 192 15.16 -2.35 -12.20
N THR A 193 15.32 -3.52 -12.81
CA THR A 193 16.08 -3.66 -14.05
C THR A 193 15.22 -3.74 -15.30
N LYS A 194 13.89 -3.62 -15.16
CA LYS A 194 13.00 -3.45 -16.30
C LYS A 194 13.06 -2.03 -16.83
N SER A 195 12.63 -1.83 -18.07
CA SER A 195 12.40 -0.50 -18.62
C SER A 195 11.41 0.27 -17.73
N GLU A 196 11.65 1.56 -17.59
CA GLU A 196 10.69 2.46 -16.94
C GLU A 196 9.33 2.36 -17.65
N PRO A 197 8.20 2.34 -16.91
CA PRO A 197 6.89 2.32 -17.53
C PRO A 197 6.66 3.54 -18.42
N GLY A 198 5.92 3.35 -19.53
CA GLY A 198 5.66 4.41 -20.50
C GLY A 198 4.61 5.41 -20.00
N GLU A 199 3.59 4.93 -19.30
CA GLU A 199 2.42 5.72 -18.91
C GLU A 199 2.65 6.47 -17.59
N LYS A 200 2.10 7.68 -17.49
CA LYS A 200 2.30 8.59 -16.35
C LYS A 200 1.00 8.68 -15.55
N TRP A 201 0.64 7.61 -14.86
CA TRP A 201 -0.47 7.64 -13.93
C TRP A 201 0.00 8.10 -12.56
N ALA A 202 -0.83 8.92 -11.90
CA ALA A 202 -0.57 9.32 -10.53
C ALA A 202 -0.97 8.19 -9.55
N PRO A 203 -0.36 8.17 -8.35
CA PRO A 203 -0.75 7.22 -7.30
C PRO A 203 -2.24 7.28 -6.96
N TRP A 204 -2.81 6.16 -6.56
CA TRP A 204 -4.10 6.14 -5.89
C TRP A 204 -3.93 6.54 -4.43
N CYS A 205 -4.81 7.41 -3.93
CA CYS A 205 -4.85 7.88 -2.55
C CYS A 205 -6.32 7.87 -2.10
N THR A 206 -6.67 6.98 -1.17
CA THR A 206 -8.06 6.82 -0.70
C THR A 206 -8.12 6.84 0.81
N ILE A 207 -8.97 7.70 1.37
CA ILE A 207 -9.29 7.68 2.79
C ILE A 207 -10.23 6.51 3.07
N ARG A 208 -9.85 5.65 4.03
CA ARG A 208 -10.62 4.46 4.42
C ARG A 208 -11.47 4.70 5.64
N THR A 209 -10.87 5.26 6.69
CA THR A 209 -11.56 5.52 7.95
C THR A 209 -11.13 6.86 8.52
N VAL A 210 -12.09 7.52 9.18
CA VAL A 210 -11.86 8.74 9.97
C VAL A 210 -12.74 8.64 11.21
N THR A 211 -12.17 8.90 12.39
CA THR A 211 -12.95 9.09 13.61
C THR A 211 -13.31 10.57 13.76
N ARG A 212 -14.40 10.83 14.48
CA ARG A 212 -14.96 12.18 14.58
C ARG A 212 -14.63 12.85 15.91
N CYS A 213 -14.63 14.18 15.89
CA CYS A 213 -14.52 15.03 17.09
C CYS A 213 -15.83 15.74 17.43
N ASP A 214 -16.99 15.10 17.15
CA ASP A 214 -18.35 15.69 17.15
C ASP A 214 -18.75 16.50 18.41
N SER A 215 -18.02 16.40 19.53
CA SER A 215 -18.28 17.12 20.79
C SER A 215 -17.08 17.90 21.36
N TYR A 216 -15.99 18.05 20.60
CA TYR A 216 -14.72 18.62 21.10
C TYR A 216 -14.15 19.70 20.18
N LEU A 217 -15.03 20.49 19.56
CA LEU A 217 -14.65 21.57 18.64
C LEU A 217 -14.31 22.89 19.35
N ASP A 218 -14.65 23.01 20.64
CA ASP A 218 -14.31 24.18 21.44
C ASP A 218 -12.79 24.29 21.62
N GLU A 219 -12.26 25.49 21.37
CA GLU A 219 -10.82 25.79 21.38
C GLU A 219 -10.16 25.50 22.74
N SER A 220 -10.94 25.53 23.82
CA SER A 220 -10.49 25.20 25.18
C SER A 220 -10.31 23.70 25.43
N ILE A 221 -10.88 22.82 24.61
CA ILE A 221 -10.90 21.36 24.83
C ILE A 221 -10.33 20.58 23.62
N CYS A 222 -10.33 21.15 22.41
CA CYS A 222 -9.91 20.47 21.18
C CYS A 222 -8.46 19.95 21.23
N SER A 223 -7.57 20.62 21.97
CA SER A 223 -6.16 20.23 22.10
C SER A 223 -5.95 18.98 22.95
N SER A 224 -6.94 18.64 23.79
CA SER A 224 -6.94 17.45 24.66
C SER A 224 -7.48 16.20 23.97
N ARG A 225 -7.97 16.33 22.73
CA ARG A 225 -8.61 15.25 21.97
C ARG A 225 -8.02 15.15 20.56
N TYR A 226 -8.10 13.94 20.02
CA TYR A 226 -7.54 13.59 18.73
C TYR A 226 -8.56 12.79 17.94
N TRP A 227 -8.62 13.03 16.63
CA TRP A 227 -9.24 12.14 15.68
C TRP A 227 -8.17 11.31 14.98
N ASN A 228 -8.56 10.12 14.54
CA ASN A 228 -7.70 9.18 13.85
C ASN A 228 -8.17 9.05 12.42
N MET A 229 -7.22 8.85 11.52
CA MET A 229 -7.51 8.51 10.14
C MET A 229 -6.67 7.34 9.66
N ARG A 230 -7.20 6.63 8.67
CA ARG A 230 -6.47 5.67 7.87
C ARG A 230 -6.67 5.96 6.39
N ALA A 231 -5.57 6.09 5.66
CA ALA A 231 -5.56 6.19 4.21
C ALA A 231 -4.81 5.00 3.61
N GLU A 232 -5.20 4.61 2.41
CA GLU A 232 -4.48 3.65 1.58
C GLU A 232 -3.92 4.36 0.35
N ILE A 233 -2.65 4.13 0.09
CA ILE A 233 -1.91 4.76 -0.99
C ILE A 233 -1.21 3.68 -1.79
N GLN A 234 -1.34 3.71 -3.11
CA GLN A 234 -0.73 2.69 -3.97
C GLN A 234 -0.37 3.28 -5.33
N ASP A 235 0.75 2.83 -5.88
CA ASP A 235 1.09 3.03 -7.28
C ASP A 235 1.45 1.68 -7.91
N THR A 236 0.58 1.13 -8.75
CA THR A 236 0.78 -0.22 -9.30
C THR A 236 1.79 -0.27 -10.44
N GLU A 237 2.24 0.86 -10.97
CA GLU A 237 3.04 0.90 -12.20
C GLU A 237 4.50 1.32 -11.92
N ALA A 238 4.69 2.59 -11.52
CA ALA A 238 5.98 3.22 -11.23
C ALA A 238 6.45 2.94 -9.79
N GLY A 239 5.51 2.72 -8.88
CA GLY A 239 5.77 2.59 -7.45
C GLY A 239 5.93 3.92 -6.73
N LEU A 240 5.77 3.89 -5.41
CA LEU A 240 5.72 5.09 -4.58
C LEU A 240 7.12 5.60 -4.20
N LEU A 241 7.42 6.88 -4.46
CA LEU A 241 8.67 7.51 -4.05
C LEU A 241 8.58 8.12 -2.65
N SER A 242 7.50 8.85 -2.39
CA SER A 242 7.36 9.62 -1.15
C SER A 242 5.91 9.85 -0.76
N VAL A 243 5.67 9.95 0.55
CA VAL A 243 4.37 10.32 1.12
C VAL A 243 4.59 11.34 2.23
N SER A 244 3.79 12.40 2.21
CA SER A 244 3.86 13.51 3.16
C SER A 244 2.48 13.95 3.61
N ILE A 245 2.41 14.52 4.82
CA ILE A 245 1.16 14.98 5.42
C ILE A 245 1.27 16.45 5.82
N LYS A 246 0.23 17.24 5.53
CA LYS A 246 0.07 18.63 5.96
C LYS A 246 -1.17 18.77 6.86
N PRO A 247 -1.16 19.62 7.91
CA PRO A 247 -0.15 20.65 8.22
C PRO A 247 1.08 20.17 9.01
N ASP A 248 1.06 18.97 9.57
CA ASP A 248 2.14 18.46 10.44
C ASP A 248 3.52 18.45 9.77
N GLY A 249 3.58 18.50 8.44
CA GLY A 249 4.81 18.46 7.66
C GLY A 249 5.57 17.14 7.81
N ARG A 250 4.94 16.13 8.44
CA ARG A 250 5.54 14.83 8.71
C ARG A 250 5.67 14.07 7.40
N PHE A 251 6.89 13.65 7.13
CA PHE A 251 7.21 12.74 6.04
C PHE A 251 7.00 11.31 6.54
N LEU A 252 6.12 10.56 5.89
CA LEU A 252 5.87 9.15 6.21
C LEU A 252 6.73 8.20 5.39
N GLY A 253 7.78 8.72 4.76
CA GLY A 253 8.68 7.90 3.96
C GLY A 253 9.12 6.67 4.70
N GLU A 254 9.63 6.82 5.93
CA GLU A 254 10.33 5.77 6.68
C GLU A 254 9.54 4.46 6.85
N ASP A 255 8.20 4.49 6.72
CA ASP A 255 7.32 3.35 7.00
C ASP A 255 7.15 2.36 5.83
N PHE A 256 7.70 2.67 4.63
CA PHE A 256 7.56 1.79 3.46
C PHE A 256 8.82 1.74 2.58
N ILE A 257 9.00 0.69 1.79
CA ILE A 257 10.13 0.56 0.86
C ILE A 257 9.92 1.50 -0.34
N VAL A 258 10.88 2.40 -0.61
CA VAL A 258 10.81 3.33 -1.74
C VAL A 258 10.72 2.56 -3.05
N GLY A 259 9.84 3.02 -3.93
CA GLY A 259 9.51 2.39 -5.19
C GLY A 259 8.56 1.21 -5.04
N THR A 260 7.94 0.94 -3.89
CA THR A 260 6.98 -0.18 -3.75
C THR A 260 5.76 0.00 -4.65
N ASN A 261 5.27 -1.10 -5.23
CA ASN A 261 3.99 -1.15 -5.96
C ASN A 261 2.84 -1.65 -5.07
N GLU A 262 3.16 -2.04 -3.84
CA GLU A 262 2.19 -2.51 -2.86
C GLU A 262 1.43 -1.33 -2.26
N SER A 263 0.19 -1.60 -1.84
CA SER A 263 -0.60 -0.63 -1.09
C SER A 263 -0.01 -0.43 0.30
N ILE A 264 0.21 0.82 0.69
CA ILE A 264 0.65 1.20 2.02
C ILE A 264 -0.51 1.82 2.79
N ALA A 265 -0.59 1.50 4.08
CA ALA A 265 -1.54 2.10 5.00
C ALA A 265 -0.87 3.24 5.76
N VAL A 266 -1.52 4.40 5.76
CA VAL A 266 -1.12 5.57 6.51
C VAL A 266 -2.11 5.78 7.64
N GLU A 267 -1.66 5.61 8.88
CA GLU A 267 -2.48 5.79 10.08
C GLU A 267 -1.96 6.96 10.89
N GLN A 268 -2.85 7.89 11.24
CA GLN A 268 -2.46 9.14 11.90
C GLN A 268 -3.48 9.57 12.93
N SER A 269 -2.97 10.06 14.07
CA SER A 269 -3.74 10.77 15.08
C SER A 269 -3.47 12.26 14.98
N VAL A 270 -4.52 13.04 14.79
CA VAL A 270 -4.47 14.49 14.57
C VAL A 270 -5.32 15.16 15.63
N SER A 271 -4.87 16.30 16.19
CA SER A 271 -5.65 17.03 17.19
C SER A 271 -7.00 17.47 16.61
N CYS A 272 -8.05 17.45 17.42
CA CYS A 272 -9.38 17.95 17.05
C CYS A 272 -9.40 19.45 16.71
N CYS A 273 -8.35 20.20 17.04
CA CYS A 273 -8.21 21.60 16.59
C CYS A 273 -7.91 21.71 15.09
N THR A 274 -7.33 20.66 14.50
CA THR A 274 -7.07 20.58 13.05
C THR A 274 -8.22 19.85 12.39
N THR A 275 -9.00 20.55 11.57
CA THR A 275 -10.24 20.02 10.99
C THR A 275 -10.04 19.05 9.83
N GLY A 276 -8.88 19.09 9.19
CA GLY A 276 -8.52 18.17 8.12
C GLY A 276 -7.04 18.21 7.77
N VAL A 277 -6.58 17.15 7.11
CA VAL A 277 -5.19 16.97 6.70
C VAL A 277 -5.13 16.54 5.24
N ASP A 278 -4.11 17.03 4.55
CA ASP A 278 -3.82 16.67 3.17
C ASP A 278 -2.68 15.65 3.15
N ILE A 279 -2.92 14.52 2.49
CA ILE A 279 -1.93 13.47 2.28
C ILE A 279 -1.51 13.53 0.82
N THR A 280 -0.23 13.81 0.58
CA THR A 280 0.33 13.92 -0.76
C THR A 280 1.31 12.78 -1.00
N ALA A 281 1.03 11.99 -2.02
CA ALA A 281 1.88 10.90 -2.49
C ALA A 281 2.52 11.27 -3.84
N VAL A 282 3.79 10.91 -4.00
CA VAL A 282 4.54 11.11 -5.25
C VAL A 282 5.12 9.76 -5.67
N ASP A 283 4.95 9.39 -6.93
CA ASP A 283 5.55 8.18 -7.52
C ASP A 283 7.03 8.40 -7.92
N VAL A 284 7.69 7.35 -8.39
CA VAL A 284 9.08 7.42 -8.90
C VAL A 284 9.23 8.31 -10.13
N ARG A 285 8.16 8.56 -10.88
CA ARG A 285 8.16 9.40 -12.10
C ARG A 285 7.83 10.87 -11.81
N GLY A 286 7.55 11.22 -10.56
CA GLY A 286 7.15 12.56 -10.13
C GLY A 286 5.65 12.87 -10.29
N ASN A 287 4.82 11.91 -10.68
CA ASN A 287 3.36 12.10 -10.66
C ASN A 287 2.89 12.19 -9.21
N THR A 288 1.96 13.11 -8.95
CA THR A 288 1.52 13.44 -7.60
C THR A 288 0.02 13.25 -7.46
N ALA A 289 -0.40 12.64 -6.36
CA ALA A 289 -1.79 12.56 -5.96
C ALA A 289 -1.96 13.11 -4.55
N THR A 290 -3.08 13.77 -4.30
CA THR A 290 -3.43 14.27 -2.97
C THR A 290 -4.83 13.81 -2.61
N CYS A 291 -4.99 13.24 -1.42
CA CYS A 291 -6.29 12.98 -0.83
C CYS A 291 -6.40 13.70 0.51
N ARG A 292 -7.61 14.16 0.81
CA ARG A 292 -7.91 14.96 2.00
C ARG A 292 -8.78 14.16 2.95
N ALA A 293 -8.35 14.09 4.21
CA ALA A 293 -9.15 13.57 5.31
C ALA A 293 -9.70 14.75 6.11
N ASP A 294 -11.01 14.76 6.32
CA ASP A 294 -11.68 15.77 7.15
C ASP A 294 -12.45 15.07 8.28
N GLN A 295 -12.38 15.64 9.49
CA GLN A 295 -13.00 15.04 10.68
C GLN A 295 -14.53 14.94 10.63
N TYR A 296 -15.18 15.66 9.69
CA TYR A 296 -16.63 15.67 9.51
C TYR A 296 -17.11 14.65 8.48
N SER A 297 -16.23 14.17 7.62
CA SER A 297 -16.58 13.33 6.48
C SER A 297 -16.95 11.91 6.90
N ILE A 298 -17.95 11.34 6.23
CA ILE A 298 -18.32 9.92 6.36
C ILE A 298 -17.71 9.19 5.18
N TYR A 299 -16.77 8.29 5.46
CA TYR A 299 -16.20 7.40 4.46
C TYR A 299 -16.85 6.03 4.63
N LEU A 300 -17.61 5.59 3.63
CA LEU A 300 -18.20 4.25 3.58
C LEU A 300 -17.22 3.32 2.89
N SER A 301 -16.96 2.15 3.48
CA SER A 301 -16.20 1.11 2.81
C SER A 301 -17.01 0.51 1.66
N SER A 302 -16.35 -0.18 0.74
CA SER A 302 -17.03 -0.96 -0.30
C SER A 302 -18.00 -1.99 0.30
N GLY A 303 -17.65 -2.56 1.46
CA GLY A 303 -18.51 -3.46 2.23
C GLY A 303 -19.77 -2.76 2.75
N ASP A 304 -19.66 -1.55 3.28
CA ASP A 304 -20.80 -0.78 3.79
C ASP A 304 -21.76 -0.42 2.65
N VAL A 305 -21.22 0.02 1.51
CA VAL A 305 -22.03 0.32 0.32
C VAL A 305 -22.72 -0.94 -0.19
N ALA A 306 -22.03 -2.09 -0.23
CA ALA A 306 -22.62 -3.36 -0.62
C ALA A 306 -23.75 -3.80 0.33
N ALA A 307 -23.55 -3.65 1.64
CA ALA A 307 -24.57 -3.99 2.64
C ALA A 307 -25.82 -3.09 2.53
N ILE A 308 -25.63 -1.78 2.37
CA ILE A 308 -26.73 -0.82 2.21
C ILE A 308 -27.50 -1.12 0.92
N THR A 309 -26.80 -1.33 -0.20
CA THR A 309 -27.44 -1.60 -1.49
C THR A 309 -28.23 -2.91 -1.47
N LEU A 310 -27.67 -3.99 -0.89
CA LEU A 310 -28.35 -5.28 -0.76
C LEU A 310 -29.56 -5.19 0.19
N GLY A 311 -29.44 -4.44 1.29
CA GLY A 311 -30.52 -4.19 2.23
C GLY A 311 -31.71 -3.46 1.58
N VAL A 312 -31.43 -2.40 0.80
CA VAL A 312 -32.46 -1.67 0.05
C VAL A 312 -33.13 -2.56 -0.99
N LEU A 313 -32.36 -3.38 -1.70
CA LEU A 313 -32.88 -4.28 -2.74
C LEU A 313 -33.81 -5.35 -2.15
N LEU A 314 -33.46 -5.93 -1.00
CA LEU A 314 -34.31 -6.87 -0.27
C LEU A 314 -35.58 -6.21 0.28
N LEU A 315 -35.50 -4.99 0.78
CA LEU A 315 -36.67 -4.24 1.26
C LEU A 315 -37.69 -4.01 0.12
N ILE A 316 -37.22 -3.61 -1.05
CA ILE A 316 -38.07 -3.41 -2.23
C ILE A 316 -38.74 -4.73 -2.64
N LEU A 317 -37.99 -5.84 -2.68
CA LEU A 317 -38.54 -7.16 -3.01
C LEU A 317 -39.64 -7.57 -2.02
N LEU A 318 -39.42 -7.34 -0.72
CA LEU A 318 -40.39 -7.65 0.33
C LEU A 318 -41.67 -6.82 0.17
N LEU A 319 -41.57 -5.53 -0.14
CA LEU A 319 -42.72 -4.68 -0.41
C LEU A 319 -43.53 -5.16 -1.61
N VAL A 320 -42.88 -5.58 -2.70
CA VAL A 320 -43.55 -6.15 -3.88
C VAL A 320 -44.32 -7.42 -3.50
N ILE A 321 -43.72 -8.31 -2.72
CA ILE A 321 -44.39 -9.55 -2.25
C ILE A 321 -45.62 -9.22 -1.40
N ILE A 322 -45.52 -8.25 -0.49
CA ILE A 322 -46.65 -7.81 0.34
C ILE A 322 -47.77 -7.25 -0.53
N ILE A 323 -47.46 -6.37 -1.49
CA ILE A 323 -48.47 -5.80 -2.40
C ILE A 323 -49.15 -6.92 -3.20
N LEU A 324 -48.38 -7.89 -3.73
CA LEU A 324 -48.93 -9.04 -4.44
C LEU A 324 -49.81 -9.91 -3.54
N ALA A 325 -49.43 -10.10 -2.28
CA ALA A 325 -50.21 -10.83 -1.29
C ALA A 325 -51.53 -10.12 -0.98
N ILE A 326 -51.51 -8.80 -0.74
CA ILE A 326 -52.71 -7.97 -0.52
C ILE A 326 -53.61 -8.03 -1.76
N CYS A 327 -53.06 -7.80 -2.96
CA CYS A 327 -53.81 -7.89 -4.22
C CYS A 327 -54.48 -9.26 -4.40
N ARG A 328 -53.77 -10.36 -4.08
CA ARG A 328 -54.35 -11.72 -4.08
C ARG A 328 -55.45 -11.87 -3.05
N CYS A 329 -55.26 -11.38 -1.83
CA CYS A 329 -56.26 -11.41 -0.78
C CYS A 329 -57.52 -10.61 -1.17
N CYS A 330 -57.36 -9.41 -1.74
CA CYS A 330 -58.46 -8.58 -2.23
C CYS A 330 -59.22 -9.24 -3.40
N ARG A 331 -58.51 -9.85 -4.37
CA ARG A 331 -59.16 -10.59 -5.47
C ARG A 331 -59.98 -11.76 -4.94
N ARG A 332 -59.42 -12.58 -4.05
CA ARG A 332 -60.15 -13.70 -3.43
C ARG A 332 -61.35 -13.27 -2.59
N ARG A 333 -61.31 -12.09 -1.97
CA ARG A 333 -62.45 -11.57 -1.19
C ARG A 333 -63.63 -11.15 -2.08
N LYS A 334 -63.37 -10.55 -3.25
CA LYS A 334 -64.41 -10.22 -4.24
C LYS A 334 -65.15 -11.46 -4.76
N GLU A 335 -64.43 -12.54 -5.02
CA GLU A 335 -65.05 -13.81 -5.45
C GLU A 335 -65.98 -14.44 -4.40
N ARG A 336 -65.73 -14.20 -3.11
CA ARG A 336 -66.60 -14.69 -2.02
C ARG A 336 -67.86 -13.83 -1.86
N SER A 337 -67.79 -12.52 -2.08
CA SER A 337 -68.95 -11.61 -1.93
C SER A 337 -70.02 -11.77 -3.01
N ILE A 338 -69.66 -12.24 -4.22
CA ILE A 338 -70.61 -12.47 -5.32
C ILE A 338 -71.48 -13.72 -5.07
N LYS A 339 -70.99 -14.68 -4.27
CA LYS A 339 -71.73 -15.92 -3.96
C LYS A 339 -72.79 -15.77 -2.86
N THR A 340 -72.94 -14.59 -2.26
CA THR A 340 -73.86 -14.34 -1.13
C THR A 340 -74.88 -13.23 -1.40
N ALA A 341 -75.13 -12.87 -2.66
CA ALA A 341 -76.22 -11.95 -3.01
C ALA A 341 -77.58 -12.65 -2.83
N PRO A 342 -78.54 -12.10 -2.05
CA PRO A 342 -79.87 -12.69 -1.92
C PRO A 342 -80.63 -12.59 -3.25
N ILE A 343 -81.19 -13.72 -3.68
CA ILE A 343 -82.06 -13.81 -4.85
C ILE A 343 -83.34 -12.98 -4.58
N PRO A 344 -83.72 -12.00 -5.42
CA PRO A 344 -85.01 -11.34 -5.28
C PRO A 344 -86.13 -12.34 -5.56
N ARG A 345 -86.99 -12.60 -4.56
CA ARG A 345 -88.20 -13.42 -4.72
C ARG A 345 -89.14 -12.74 -5.72
N SER A 346 -89.35 -13.40 -6.85
CA SER A 346 -90.40 -13.09 -7.81
C SER A 346 -91.77 -13.31 -7.15
N LYS A 347 -92.58 -12.24 -7.07
CA LYS A 347 -94.02 -12.31 -6.79
C LYS A 347 -94.72 -12.73 -8.08
N LYS A 348 -95.20 -13.96 -8.15
CA LYS A 348 -96.32 -14.36 -9.01
C LYS A 348 -97.15 -15.37 -8.24
N ASP A 349 -98.22 -14.89 -7.64
CA ASP A 349 -99.45 -15.61 -7.31
C ASP A 349 -100.51 -14.53 -7.03
N GLN A 350 -101.23 -14.14 -8.08
CA GLN A 350 -102.53 -13.46 -8.05
C GLN A 350 -103.08 -13.42 -9.48
N ALA A 351 -103.89 -14.42 -9.83
CA ALA A 351 -105.11 -14.37 -10.64
C ALA A 351 -105.53 -15.79 -10.99
#